data_AF-A0A6N2L1Y9-F1
#
_entry.id   AF-A0A6N2L1Y9-F1
#
_cell.length_a   1.000
_cell.length_b   1.000
_cell.length_c   1.000
_cell.angle_alpha   90.00
_cell.angle_beta   90.00
_cell.angle_gamma   90.00
#
_symmetry.space_group_name_H-M   'P 1'
#
loop_
_entity.id
_entity.type
_entity.pdbx_description
1 polymer ?
#
loop_
_entity_poly.entity_id
_entity_poly.type
_entity_poly.pdbx_seq_one_letter_code
_entity_poly.pdbx_strand_id
1 'polypeptide(L)'
;MEEAIKVLDSALSHIKWRLKFPAKNRLQIDIVALLTEMRPVIMVDYGGKLPELQDHLCALVKFCQQESAIFENLRVMLIEDMIYLIHVRGLAEYVKSSLNLEFELFFVNLEEDPPKRRKVL
;
A
#
# COMPACT_ATOMS: atom_id res chain seq x y z
N MET A 1 5.79 -15.88 1.36
CA MET A 1 5.25 -14.71 2.09
C MET A 1 5.76 -14.62 3.52
N GLU A 2 5.90 -15.74 4.24
CA GLU A 2 6.53 -15.76 5.57
C GLU A 2 7.93 -15.11 5.57
N GLU A 3 8.75 -15.38 4.55
CA GLU A 3 10.09 -14.81 4.39
C GLU A 3 10.05 -13.30 4.17
N ALA A 4 9.05 -12.80 3.41
CA ALA A 4 8.85 -11.37 3.25
C ALA A 4 8.47 -10.71 4.60
N ILE A 5 7.65 -11.38 5.41
CA ILE A 5 7.31 -10.91 6.76
C ILE A 5 8.57 -10.91 7.67
N LYS A 6 9.43 -11.93 7.59
CA LYS A 6 10.70 -11.97 8.33
C LYS A 6 11.62 -10.81 7.93
N VAL A 7 11.75 -10.52 6.63
CA VAL A 7 12.52 -9.38 6.12
C VAL A 7 11.94 -8.07 6.63
N LEU A 8 10.61 -7.91 6.57
CA LEU A 8 9.90 -6.73 7.07
C LEU A 8 10.12 -6.52 8.58
N ASP A 9 10.06 -7.57 9.38
CA ASP A 9 10.30 -7.51 10.83
C ASP A 9 11.76 -7.19 11.17
N SER A 10 12.70 -7.73 10.39
CA SER A 10 14.13 -7.37 10.47
C SER A 10 14.32 -5.89 10.13
N ALA A 11 13.69 -5.41 9.07
CA ALA A 11 13.75 -4.01 8.63
C ALA A 11 13.22 -3.07 9.71
N LEU A 12 12.05 -3.36 10.30
CA LEU A 12 11.46 -2.59 11.39
C LEU A 12 12.40 -2.48 12.60
N SER A 13 13.08 -3.60 12.92
CA SER A 13 14.06 -3.65 14.01
C SER A 13 15.32 -2.83 13.69
N HIS A 14 15.80 -2.91 12.44
CA HIS A 14 16.99 -2.21 11.96
C HIS A 14 16.80 -0.68 11.96
N ILE A 15 15.68 -0.20 11.42
CA ILE A 15 15.37 1.24 11.35
C ILE A 15 14.85 1.79 12.69
N LYS A 16 14.70 0.92 13.70
CA LYS A 16 14.21 1.25 15.05
C LYS A 16 12.81 1.89 15.07
N TRP A 17 11.97 1.57 14.10
CA TRP A 17 10.62 2.11 14.02
C TRP A 17 9.68 1.34 14.95
N ARG A 18 9.28 1.99 16.06
CA ARG A 18 8.43 1.39 17.09
C ARG A 18 6.94 1.61 16.79
N LEU A 19 6.37 0.71 16.01
CA LEU A 19 4.92 0.66 15.77
C LEU A 19 4.18 -0.03 16.93
N LYS A 20 2.99 0.48 17.30
CA LYS A 20 2.06 -0.25 18.16
C LYS A 20 1.58 -1.51 17.43
N PHE A 21 1.24 -2.56 18.18
CA PHE A 21 0.82 -3.85 17.62
C PHE A 21 -0.25 -3.74 16.51
N PRO A 22 -1.33 -2.93 16.65
CA PRO A 22 -2.32 -2.80 15.58
C PRO A 22 -1.75 -2.20 14.29
N ALA A 23 -0.90 -1.16 14.40
CA ALA A 23 -0.27 -0.51 13.26
C ALA A 23 0.76 -1.42 12.58
N LYS A 24 1.53 -2.18 13.38
CA LYS A 24 2.47 -3.19 12.86
C LYS A 24 1.75 -4.26 12.06
N ASN A 25 0.67 -4.84 12.61
CA ASN A 25 -0.13 -5.84 11.89
C ASN A 25 -0.72 -5.26 10.61
N ARG A 26 -1.20 -4.02 10.65
CA ARG A 26 -1.74 -3.37 9.47
C ARG A 26 -0.70 -3.20 8.36
N LEU A 27 0.50 -2.72 8.71
CA LEU A 27 1.63 -2.63 7.79
C LEU A 27 1.96 -3.99 7.17
N GLN A 28 2.01 -5.07 7.96
CA GLN A 28 2.26 -6.42 7.43
C GLN A 28 1.20 -6.87 6.43
N ILE A 29 -0.09 -6.65 6.74
CA ILE A 29 -1.21 -6.97 5.83
C ILE A 29 -1.10 -6.17 4.54
N ASP A 30 -0.84 -4.87 4.64
CA ASP A 30 -0.75 -3.97 3.49
C ASP A 30 0.43 -4.36 2.58
N ILE A 31 1.60 -4.67 3.16
CA ILE A 31 2.77 -5.18 2.40
C ILE A 31 2.45 -6.50 1.72
N VAL A 32 1.80 -7.44 2.40
CA VAL A 32 1.38 -8.70 1.79
C VAL A 32 0.44 -8.44 0.61
N ALA A 33 -0.56 -7.57 0.77
CA ALA A 33 -1.51 -7.24 -0.29
C ALA A 33 -0.85 -6.59 -1.51
N LEU A 34 0.18 -5.76 -1.31
CA LEU A 34 0.99 -5.16 -2.37
C LEU A 34 1.86 -6.19 -3.09
N LEU A 35 2.57 -7.04 -2.32
CA LEU A 35 3.47 -8.05 -2.88
C LEU A 35 2.75 -9.17 -3.63
N THR A 36 1.50 -9.48 -3.25
CA THR A 36 0.65 -10.41 -3.98
C THR A 36 -0.19 -9.72 -5.05
N GLU A 37 0.03 -8.42 -5.30
CA GLU A 37 -0.66 -7.60 -6.30
C GLU A 37 -2.19 -7.56 -6.14
N MET A 38 -2.73 -7.95 -4.98
CA MET A 38 -4.16 -7.86 -4.66
C MET A 38 -4.61 -6.39 -4.57
N ARG A 39 -3.69 -5.51 -4.18
CA ARG A 39 -3.88 -4.07 -4.17
C ARG A 39 -2.65 -3.41 -4.79
N PRO A 40 -2.79 -2.62 -5.87
CA PRO A 40 -1.65 -1.94 -6.48
C PRO A 40 -1.22 -0.68 -5.69
N VAL A 41 -2.13 -0.12 -4.88
CA VAL A 41 -1.95 1.12 -4.12
C VAL A 41 -2.64 1.00 -2.77
N ILE A 42 -1.98 1.47 -1.71
CA ILE A 42 -2.52 1.57 -0.36
C ILE A 42 -2.19 2.95 0.20
N MET A 43 -3.22 3.71 0.58
CA MET A 43 -3.05 4.92 1.36
C MET A 43 -2.73 4.53 2.80
N VAL A 44 -1.68 5.14 3.36
CA VAL A 44 -1.11 4.73 4.64
C VAL A 44 -1.49 5.70 5.75
N ASP A 45 -2.03 5.13 6.83
CA ASP A 45 -2.09 5.76 8.14
C ASP A 45 -1.73 4.71 9.21
N TYR A 46 -0.44 4.63 9.53
CA TYR A 46 0.07 3.77 10.62
C TYR A 46 0.23 4.55 11.93
N GLY A 47 -0.31 5.77 11.99
CA GLY A 47 -0.01 6.75 13.03
C GLY A 47 1.40 7.33 12.90
N GLY A 48 1.58 8.51 13.49
CA GLY A 48 2.81 9.30 13.39
C GLY A 48 2.52 10.69 12.83
N LYS A 49 3.51 11.59 12.92
CA LYS A 49 3.44 12.91 12.30
C LYS A 49 4.15 12.85 10.95
N LEU A 50 3.64 13.58 9.97
CA LEU A 50 4.48 13.97 8.82
C LEU A 50 5.53 14.97 9.33
N PRO A 51 6.80 14.91 8.86
CA PRO A 51 7.35 14.05 7.81
C PRO A 51 7.89 12.69 8.30
N GLU A 52 7.94 12.43 9.61
CA GLU A 52 8.60 11.23 10.19
C GLU A 52 8.05 9.91 9.66
N LEU A 53 6.74 9.83 9.37
CA LEU A 53 6.13 8.63 8.78
C LEU A 53 6.71 8.33 7.39
N GLN A 54 6.93 9.36 6.57
CA GLN A 54 7.52 9.21 5.23
C GLN A 54 8.94 8.67 5.33
N ASP A 55 9.77 9.26 6.21
CA ASP A 55 11.16 8.86 6.39
C ASP A 55 11.28 7.40 6.84
N HIS A 56 10.45 6.98 7.80
CA HIS A 56 10.42 5.59 8.24
C HIS A 56 9.99 4.63 7.13
N LEU A 57 8.95 4.97 6.36
CA LEU A 57 8.49 4.12 5.25
C LEU A 57 9.54 4.02 4.15
N CYS A 58 10.19 5.12 3.79
CA CYS A 58 11.28 5.14 2.82
C CYS A 58 12.46 4.28 3.28
N ALA A 59 12.88 4.43 4.55
CA ALA A 59 13.95 3.62 5.13
C ALA A 59 13.58 2.12 5.17
N LEU A 60 12.34 1.81 5.53
CA LEU A 60 11.80 0.44 5.56
C LEU A 60 11.84 -0.20 4.18
N VAL A 61 11.26 0.46 3.17
CA VAL A 61 11.20 -0.07 1.79
C VAL A 61 12.62 -0.25 1.23
N LYS A 62 13.51 0.71 1.45
CA LYS A 62 14.91 0.64 1.01
C LYS A 62 15.63 -0.56 1.62
N PHE A 63 15.47 -0.78 2.93
CA PHE A 63 16.07 -1.93 3.60
C PHE A 63 15.52 -3.26 3.05
N CYS A 64 14.20 -3.39 2.94
CA CYS A 64 13.58 -4.60 2.40
C CYS A 64 14.05 -4.93 0.97
N GLN A 65 14.27 -3.91 0.13
CA GLN A 65 14.80 -4.07 -1.23
C GLN A 65 16.25 -4.53 -1.28
N GLN A 66 17.06 -4.14 -0.30
CA GLN A 66 18.44 -4.60 -0.18
C GLN A 66 18.50 -6.08 0.21
N GLU A 67 17.56 -6.52 1.05
CA GLU A 67 17.52 -7.89 1.56
C GLU A 67 16.80 -8.87 0.61
N SER A 68 15.85 -8.41 -0.20
CA SER A 68 15.10 -9.30 -1.09
C SER A 68 14.51 -8.61 -2.31
N ALA A 69 14.69 -9.25 -3.47
CA ALA A 69 14.16 -8.78 -4.75
C ALA A 69 12.61 -8.76 -4.80
N ILE A 70 11.91 -9.48 -3.92
CA ILE A 70 10.44 -9.44 -3.89
C ILE A 70 9.89 -8.03 -3.63
N PHE A 71 10.67 -7.15 -2.98
CA PHE A 71 10.29 -5.77 -2.69
C PHE A 71 10.70 -4.77 -3.79
N GLU A 72 11.32 -5.21 -4.89
CA GLU A 72 11.91 -4.35 -5.92
C GLU A 72 10.88 -3.36 -6.53
N ASN A 73 9.61 -3.76 -6.56
CA ASN A 73 8.51 -3.00 -7.16
C ASN A 73 7.77 -2.11 -6.16
N LEU A 74 8.12 -2.14 -4.87
CA LEU A 74 7.47 -1.28 -3.87
C LEU A 74 8.05 0.13 -3.88
N ARG A 75 7.20 1.15 -3.81
CA ARG A 75 7.60 2.56 -3.65
C ARG A 75 6.72 3.27 -2.64
N VAL A 76 7.28 4.31 -2.03
CA VAL A 76 6.54 5.31 -1.24
C VAL A 76 6.26 6.49 -2.17
N MET A 77 5.00 6.91 -2.24
CA MET A 77 4.54 8.04 -3.05
C MET A 77 3.83 9.06 -2.14
N LEU A 78 3.99 10.35 -2.43
CA LEU A 78 3.35 11.45 -1.71
C LEU A 78 2.47 12.25 -2.68
N ILE A 79 1.21 12.45 -2.35
CA ILE A 79 0.26 13.29 -3.11
C ILE A 79 -0.52 14.12 -2.10
N GLU A 80 -0.49 15.45 -2.21
CA GLU A 80 -1.28 16.37 -1.36
C GLU A 80 -1.21 16.00 0.14
N ASP A 81 0.02 15.83 0.64
CA ASP A 81 0.32 15.42 2.03
C ASP A 81 -0.13 14.00 2.43
N MET A 82 -0.69 13.21 1.52
CA MET A 82 -1.05 11.81 1.74
C MET A 82 0.05 10.87 1.28
N ILE A 83 0.42 9.90 2.12
CA ILE A 83 1.41 8.88 1.79
C ILE A 83 0.72 7.63 1.25
N TYR A 84 1.28 7.09 0.19
CA TYR A 84 0.86 5.84 -0.43
C TYR A 84 2.04 4.87 -0.52
N LEU A 85 1.79 3.60 -0.20
CA LEU A 85 2.63 2.50 -0.64
C LEU A 85 2.06 1.95 -1.94
N ILE A 86 2.90 1.79 -2.95
CA ILE A 86 2.50 1.32 -4.27
C ILE A 86 3.34 0.14 -4.71
N HIS A 87 2.73 -0.74 -5.50
CA HIS A 87 3.42 -1.74 -6.30
C HIS A 87 3.44 -1.26 -7.75
N VAL A 88 4.59 -0.80 -8.24
CA VAL A 88 4.70 -0.02 -9.49
C VAL A 88 4.17 -0.80 -10.71
N ARG A 89 4.52 -2.08 -10.84
CA ARG A 89 4.03 -2.93 -11.94
C ARG A 89 2.50 -3.08 -11.88
N GLY A 90 1.99 -3.56 -10.75
CA GLY A 90 0.56 -3.71 -10.50
C GLY A 90 -0.24 -2.41 -10.71
N LEU A 91 0.31 -1.25 -10.34
CA LEU A 91 -0.31 0.04 -10.63
C LEU A 91 -0.32 0.35 -12.14
N ALA A 92 0.80 0.12 -12.84
CA ALA A 92 0.86 0.32 -14.28
C ALA A 92 -0.11 -0.62 -15.03
N GLU A 93 -0.22 -1.87 -14.60
CA GLU A 93 -1.17 -2.85 -15.16
C GLU A 93 -2.62 -2.46 -14.86
N TYR A 94 -2.91 -2.00 -13.64
CA TYR A 94 -4.22 -1.47 -13.28
C TYR A 94 -4.57 -0.28 -14.17
N VAL A 95 -3.69 0.72 -14.30
CA VAL A 95 -3.90 1.90 -15.14
C VAL A 95 -4.06 1.52 -16.61
N LYS A 96 -3.23 0.60 -17.12
CA LYS A 96 -3.35 0.10 -18.50
C LYS A 96 -4.69 -0.61 -18.70
N SER A 97 -5.12 -1.44 -17.76
CA SER A 97 -6.43 -2.07 -17.84
C SER A 97 -7.54 -1.03 -17.75
N SER A 98 -7.42 -0.02 -16.88
CA SER A 98 -8.46 0.97 -16.62
C SER A 98 -8.62 2.04 -17.68
N LEU A 99 -7.57 2.30 -18.45
CA LEU A 99 -7.60 3.24 -19.58
C LEU A 99 -7.96 2.53 -20.90
N ASN A 100 -7.72 1.21 -21.01
CA ASN A 100 -8.10 0.42 -22.19
C ASN A 100 -9.48 -0.25 -22.06
N LEU A 101 -10.00 -0.39 -20.84
CA LEU A 101 -11.38 -0.78 -20.57
C LEU A 101 -12.15 0.49 -20.22
N GLU A 102 -13.27 0.72 -20.91
CA GLU A 102 -14.38 1.50 -20.36
C GLU A 102 -14.82 0.81 -19.06
N PHE A 103 -14.14 1.05 -17.94
CA PHE A 103 -14.68 0.63 -16.66
C PHE A 103 -15.97 1.40 -16.47
N GLU A 104 -17.09 0.70 -16.49
CA GLU A 104 -18.34 1.23 -15.96
C GLU A 104 -18.10 1.48 -14.47
N LEU A 105 -17.71 2.71 -14.14
CA LEU A 105 -17.65 3.17 -12.77
C LEU A 105 -19.08 3.14 -12.25
N PHE A 106 -19.29 2.52 -11.08
CA PHE A 106 -20.59 2.52 -10.42
C PHE A 106 -20.51 3.31 -9.12
N PHE A 107 -21.35 4.34 -8.97
CA PHE A 107 -21.67 4.88 -7.66
C PHE A 107 -22.52 3.87 -6.90
N VAL A 108 -22.13 3.58 -5.66
CA VAL A 108 -22.97 2.86 -4.70
C VAL A 108 -23.58 3.91 -3.77
N ASN A 109 -24.90 4.08 -3.83
CA ASN A 109 -25.59 4.90 -2.85
C ASN A 109 -25.74 4.09 -1.55
N LEU A 110 -24.96 4.46 -0.53
CA LEU A 110 -25.00 3.82 0.79
C LEU A 110 -26.19 4.29 1.65
N GLU A 111 -26.92 5.32 1.22
CA GLU A 111 -28.12 5.82 1.91
C GLU A 111 -29.38 5.01 1.58
N GLU A 112 -29.33 4.11 0.60
CA GLU A 112 -30.43 3.22 0.21
C GLU A 112 -30.20 1.78 0.73
N ASP A 113 -31.26 1.08 1.17
CA ASP A 113 -31.24 -0.33 1.58
C ASP A 113 -32.18 -1.20 0.71
N PRO A 114 -31.67 -2.15 -0.10
CA PRO A 114 -30.25 -2.47 -0.27
C PRO A 114 -29.51 -1.40 -1.10
N PRO A 115 -28.18 -1.25 -0.91
CA PRO A 115 -27.39 -0.26 -1.65
C PRO A 115 -27.55 -0.42 -3.17
N LYS A 116 -27.89 0.66 -3.86
CA LYS A 116 -28.06 0.66 -5.32
C LYS A 116 -26.79 1.12 -6.04
N ARG A 117 -26.46 0.42 -7.12
CA ARG A 117 -25.40 0.78 -8.06
C ARG A 117 -25.95 1.66 -9.19
N ARG A 118 -25.28 2.77 -9.51
CA ARG A 118 -25.56 3.63 -10.68
C ARG A 118 -24.29 3.85 -11.49
N LYS A 119 -24.35 3.80 -12.82
CA LYS A 119 -23.18 4.10 -13.67
C LYS A 119 -22.81 5.58 -13.59
N VAL A 120 -21.52 5.88 -13.58
CA VAL A 120 -20.99 7.23 -13.81
C VAL A 120 -20.98 7.46 -15.32
N LEU A 121 -21.69 8.50 -15.76
CA LEU A 121 -21.68 8.98 -17.14
C LEU A 121 -20.43 9.81 -17.41
#